data_AF-A0A945I517-F1
#
_entry.id   AF-A0A945I517-F1
#
_cell.length_a   1.000
_cell.length_b   1.000
_cell.length_c   1.000
_cell.angle_alpha   90.00
_cell.angle_beta   90.00
_cell.angle_gamma   90.00
#
_symmetry.space_group_name_H-M   'P 1'
#
loop_
_entity.id
_entity.type
_entity.pdbx_description
1 polymer ?
#
loop_
_entity_poly.entity_id
_entity_poly.type
_entity_poly.pdbx_seq_one_letter_code
_entity_poly.pdbx_strand_id
1 'polypeptide(L)'
;MAAKYSVKDIKRTSKVLLVLGGFVLMAALTACSSSSGSWQHPTKPKDMWSADISACKSRASMLISRQLDIDSDSNFRVQDDIQVQFAAHDARKKRYAYFTNCLSGKGYRQVSGN
;
A
#
# COMPACT_ATOMS: atom_id res chain seq x y z
N MET A 1 -52.00 24.86 11.51
CA MET A 1 -52.35 23.58 10.86
C MET A 1 -51.32 22.54 11.29
N ALA A 2 -51.65 21.67 12.24
CA ALA A 2 -50.71 20.72 12.82
C ALA A 2 -50.52 19.51 11.89
N ALA A 3 -49.30 19.31 11.39
CA ALA A 3 -48.95 18.16 10.57
C ALA A 3 -49.05 16.88 11.42
N LYS A 4 -50.00 15.99 11.08
CA LYS A 4 -50.09 14.65 11.65
C LYS A 4 -49.07 13.76 10.96
N TYR A 5 -47.88 13.64 11.54
CA TYR A 5 -46.90 12.64 11.08
C TYR A 5 -47.36 11.26 11.52
N SER A 6 -47.71 10.40 10.56
CA SER A 6 -48.14 9.03 10.82
C SER A 6 -46.96 8.19 11.29
N VAL A 7 -47.17 7.30 12.26
CA VAL A 7 -46.12 6.40 12.81
C VAL A 7 -45.43 5.57 11.72
N LYS A 8 -46.13 5.31 10.59
CA LYS A 8 -45.59 4.65 9.41
C LYS A 8 -44.52 5.48 8.70
N ASP A 9 -44.70 6.80 8.64
CA ASP A 9 -43.73 7.72 8.03
C ASP A 9 -42.45 7.81 8.88
N ILE A 10 -42.58 7.82 10.21
CA ILE A 10 -41.44 7.83 11.15
C ILE A 10 -40.60 6.55 11.01
N LYS A 11 -41.24 5.38 10.88
CA LYS A 11 -40.52 4.11 10.66
C LYS A 11 -39.88 4.04 9.27
N ARG A 12 -40.50 4.63 8.26
CA ARG A 12 -39.99 4.68 6.88
C ARG A 12 -38.79 5.62 6.77
N THR A 13 -38.86 6.81 7.37
CA THR A 13 -37.73 7.75 7.43
C THR A 13 -36.57 7.20 8.23
N SER A 14 -36.81 6.50 9.34
CA SER A 14 -35.76 5.83 10.11
C SER A 14 -35.04 4.72 9.32
N LYS A 15 -35.78 3.88 8.58
CA LYS A 15 -35.18 2.88 7.70
C LYS A 15 -34.39 3.51 6.55
N VAL A 16 -34.91 4.59 5.96
CA VAL A 16 -34.23 5.33 4.88
C VAL A 16 -32.96 5.99 5.39
N LEU A 17 -32.98 6.59 6.58
CA LEU A 17 -31.80 7.15 7.26
C LEU A 17 -30.75 6.09 7.58
N LEU A 18 -31.15 4.90 8.03
CA LEU A 18 -30.23 3.79 8.28
C LEU A 18 -29.59 3.26 6.99
N VAL A 19 -30.36 3.15 5.90
CA VAL A 19 -29.83 2.71 4.60
C VAL A 19 -28.89 3.76 3.99
N LEU A 20 -29.27 5.04 4.03
CA LEU A 20 -28.42 6.15 3.57
C LEU A 20 -27.15 6.27 4.42
N GLY A 21 -27.26 6.20 5.74
CA GLY A 21 -26.11 6.23 6.65
C GLY A 21 -25.16 5.06 6.42
N GLY A 22 -25.68 3.85 6.22
CA GLY A 22 -24.88 2.67 5.88
C GLY A 22 -24.18 2.80 4.52
N PHE A 23 -24.84 3.40 3.52
CA PHE A 23 -24.27 3.60 2.20
C PHE A 23 -23.12 4.64 2.21
N VAL A 24 -23.29 5.74 2.95
CA VAL A 24 -22.24 6.76 3.13
C VAL A 24 -21.04 6.18 3.87
N LEU A 25 -21.26 5.35 4.90
CA LEU A 25 -20.18 4.69 5.64
C LEU A 25 -19.39 3.72 4.75
N MET A 26 -20.07 2.97 3.87
CA MET A 26 -19.41 2.08 2.91
C MET A 26 -18.62 2.84 1.83
N ALA A 27 -19.14 3.98 1.35
CA ALA A 27 -18.45 4.83 0.39
C ALA A 27 -17.19 5.50 0.97
N ALA A 28 -17.20 5.83 2.27
CA ALA A 28 -16.03 6.39 2.95
C ALA A 28 -14.88 5.38 3.09
N LEU A 29 -15.18 4.08 3.20
CA LEU A 29 -14.19 3.02 3.35
C LEU A 29 -13.45 2.70 2.04
N THR A 30 -14.07 2.91 0.88
CA THR A 30 -13.42 2.67 -0.43
C THR A 30 -12.48 3.79 -0.87
N ALA A 31 -12.63 5.01 -0.33
CA ALA A 31 -11.72 6.13 -0.63
C ALA A 31 -10.34 5.99 0.03
N CYS A 32 -10.16 5.05 0.96
CA CYS A 32 -8.88 4.78 1.63
C CYS A 32 -8.07 3.66 0.95
N SER A 33 -8.37 3.30 -0.31
CA SER A 33 -7.50 2.43 -1.10
C SER A 33 -6.28 3.22 -1.60
N SER A 34 -5.40 3.56 -0.65
CA SER A 34 -3.96 3.60 -0.82
C SER A 34 -3.48 4.08 -2.19
N SER A 35 -3.28 5.40 -2.32
CA SER A 35 -2.41 6.00 -3.34
C SER A 35 -0.99 5.45 -3.14
N SER A 36 -0.78 4.21 -3.58
CA SER A 36 0.55 3.64 -3.76
C SER A 36 1.10 4.32 -5.01
N GLY A 37 2.10 5.19 -4.83
CA GLY A 37 2.66 6.02 -5.90
C GLY A 37 2.85 5.21 -7.19
N SER A 38 2.16 5.62 -8.26
CA SER A 38 2.12 4.87 -9.50
C SER A 38 3.45 5.06 -10.25
N TRP A 39 4.08 3.97 -10.67
CA TRP A 39 5.28 4.03 -11.50
C TRP A 39 4.87 4.12 -12.95
N GLN A 40 5.42 5.10 -13.67
CA GLN A 40 5.08 5.34 -15.08
C GLN A 40 6.35 5.46 -15.92
N HIS A 41 6.30 4.95 -17.14
CA HIS A 41 7.37 5.09 -18.13
C HIS A 41 6.87 5.95 -19.30
N PRO A 42 7.60 7.00 -19.72
CA PRO A 42 7.10 7.95 -20.72
C PRO A 42 6.89 7.34 -22.11
N THR A 43 7.66 6.31 -22.45
CA THR A 43 7.70 5.76 -23.82
C THR A 43 7.40 4.26 -23.91
N LYS A 44 7.29 3.55 -22.78
CA LYS A 44 7.03 2.10 -22.78
C LYS A 44 5.53 1.87 -22.66
N PRO A 45 4.98 0.88 -23.39
CA PRO A 45 3.59 0.52 -23.25
C PRO A 45 3.33 -0.14 -21.89
N LYS A 46 2.10 0.06 -21.35
CA LYS A 46 1.74 -0.28 -19.96
C LYS A 46 1.76 -1.77 -19.65
N ASP A 47 1.53 -2.61 -20.65
CA ASP A 47 1.61 -4.07 -20.58
C ASP A 47 3.00 -4.53 -20.10
N MET A 48 4.06 -3.85 -20.54
CA MET A 48 5.43 -4.15 -20.16
C MET A 48 5.81 -3.66 -18.75
N TRP A 49 5.02 -2.77 -18.14
CA TRP A 49 5.36 -2.19 -16.83
C TRP A 49 5.29 -3.24 -15.73
N SER A 50 4.32 -4.15 -15.80
CA SER A 50 4.14 -5.21 -14.80
C SER A 50 5.35 -6.16 -14.71
N ALA A 51 5.91 -6.53 -15.87
CA ALA A 51 7.10 -7.37 -15.97
C ALA A 51 8.34 -6.65 -15.41
N ASP A 52 8.52 -5.37 -15.73
CA ASP A 52 9.64 -4.59 -15.21
C ASP A 52 9.55 -4.38 -13.68
N ILE A 53 8.35 -4.05 -13.18
CA ILE A 53 8.09 -3.86 -11.75
C ILE A 53 8.34 -5.17 -10.97
N SER A 54 7.82 -6.30 -11.46
CA SER A 54 8.02 -7.60 -10.81
C SER A 54 9.48 -8.04 -10.83
N ALA A 55 10.18 -7.85 -11.95
CA ALA A 55 11.62 -8.14 -12.06
C ALA A 55 12.44 -7.29 -11.09
N CYS A 56 12.17 -5.98 -11.00
CA CYS A 56 12.85 -5.09 -10.06
C CYS A 56 12.55 -5.45 -8.60
N LYS A 57 11.31 -5.84 -8.29
CA LYS A 57 10.92 -6.31 -6.95
C LYS A 57 11.66 -7.60 -6.57
N SER A 58 11.74 -8.56 -7.50
CA SER A 58 12.47 -9.82 -7.30
C SER A 58 13.96 -9.56 -7.05
N ARG A 59 14.60 -8.71 -7.87
CA ARG A 59 16.00 -8.33 -7.71
C ARG A 59 16.26 -7.65 -6.38
N ALA A 60 15.40 -6.72 -5.97
CA ALA A 60 15.52 -6.04 -4.68
C ALA A 60 15.39 -7.01 -3.49
N SER A 61 14.48 -7.98 -3.58
CA SER A 61 14.36 -9.03 -2.56
C SER A 61 15.62 -9.90 -2.49
N MET A 62 16.16 -10.34 -3.63
CA MET A 62 17.37 -11.16 -3.68
C MET A 62 18.58 -10.45 -3.05
N LEU A 63 18.78 -9.15 -3.36
CA LEU A 63 19.89 -8.38 -2.80
C LEU A 63 19.80 -8.24 -1.28
N ILE A 64 18.59 -8.02 -0.76
CA ILE A 64 18.37 -7.91 0.68
C ILE A 64 18.48 -9.24 1.40
N SER A 65 17.95 -10.32 0.81
CA SER A 65 18.14 -11.67 1.37
C SER A 65 19.62 -12.00 1.50
N ARG A 66 20.41 -11.77 0.44
CA ARG A 66 21.86 -11.98 0.50
C ARG A 66 22.54 -11.12 1.57
N GLN A 67 22.15 -9.86 1.72
CA GLN A 67 22.73 -8.99 2.74
C GLN A 67 22.38 -9.48 4.16
N LEU A 68 21.13 -9.89 4.38
CA LEU A 68 20.69 -10.42 5.68
C LEU A 68 21.37 -11.74 6.02
N ASP A 69 21.59 -12.62 5.03
CA ASP A 69 22.31 -13.88 5.23
C ASP A 69 23.76 -13.61 5.69
N ILE A 70 24.46 -12.68 5.02
CA ILE A 70 25.83 -12.23 5.41
C ILE A 70 25.84 -11.60 6.81
N ASP A 71 24.86 -10.75 7.12
CA ASP A 71 24.75 -10.09 8.42
C ASP A 71 24.40 -11.10 9.54
N SER A 72 23.70 -12.20 9.23
CA SER A 72 23.37 -13.27 10.18
C SER A 72 24.56 -14.19 10.49
N ASP A 73 25.34 -14.57 9.47
CA ASP A 73 26.54 -15.41 9.65
C ASP A 73 27.62 -14.69 10.47
N SER A 74 27.65 -13.35 10.39
CA SER A 74 28.57 -12.52 11.17
C SER A 74 28.10 -12.19 12.59
N ASN A 75 26.79 -12.35 12.90
CA ASN A 75 26.19 -11.99 14.20
C ASN A 75 25.63 -13.21 14.94
N PHE A 76 26.44 -14.23 15.18
CA PHE A 76 26.09 -15.42 15.98
C PHE A 76 25.84 -15.14 17.48
N ARG A 77 25.60 -13.88 17.88
CA ARG A 77 25.34 -13.48 19.27
C ARG A 77 23.90 -13.03 19.42
N VAL A 78 23.24 -13.59 20.43
CA VAL A 78 21.88 -13.31 20.91
C VAL A 78 21.52 -11.84 20.71
N GLN A 79 20.75 -11.53 19.65
CA GLN A 79 20.16 -10.20 19.46
C GLN A 79 18.88 -10.10 20.28
N ASP A 80 18.70 -8.96 20.96
CA ASP A 80 17.43 -8.60 21.58
C ASP A 80 16.34 -8.41 20.52
N ASP A 81 15.08 -8.73 20.85
CA ASP A 81 13.91 -8.63 19.96
C ASP A 81 13.80 -7.24 19.28
N ILE A 82 14.12 -6.19 20.02
CA ILE A 82 14.09 -4.81 19.51
C ILE A 82 15.10 -4.59 18.39
N GLN A 83 16.31 -5.16 18.49
CA GLN A 83 17.34 -5.04 17.45
C GLN A 83 16.91 -5.75 16.17
N VAL A 84 16.27 -6.91 16.30
CA VAL A 84 15.70 -7.66 15.17
C VAL A 84 14.63 -6.83 14.46
N GLN A 85 13.77 -6.14 15.19
CA GLN A 85 12.74 -5.28 14.60
C GLN A 85 13.34 -4.08 13.85
N PHE A 86 14.35 -3.41 14.42
CA PHE A 86 15.05 -2.32 13.73
C PHE A 86 15.77 -2.81 12.47
N ALA A 87 16.46 -3.96 12.55
CA ALA A 87 17.11 -4.57 11.40
C ALA A 87 16.10 -4.94 10.30
N ALA A 88 14.93 -5.48 10.66
CA ALA A 88 13.86 -5.78 9.72
C ALA A 88 13.29 -4.51 9.07
N HIS A 89 13.13 -3.43 9.83
CA HIS A 89 12.70 -2.14 9.30
C HIS A 89 13.72 -1.55 8.32
N ASP A 90 15.01 -1.56 8.68
CA ASP A 90 16.09 -1.10 7.81
C ASP A 90 16.20 -1.94 6.53
N ALA A 91 16.03 -3.27 6.64
CA ALA A 91 15.99 -4.16 5.49
C ALA A 91 14.83 -3.82 4.55
N ARG A 92 13.64 -3.47 5.08
CA ARG A 92 12.51 -3.01 4.26
C ARG A 92 12.83 -1.70 3.56
N LYS A 93 13.43 -0.73 4.26
CA LYS A 93 13.83 0.56 3.68
C LYS A 93 14.86 0.38 2.55
N LYS A 94 15.91 -0.43 2.80
CA LYS A 94 16.92 -0.76 1.79
C LYS A 94 16.30 -1.50 0.60
N ARG A 95 15.38 -2.44 0.83
CA ARG A 95 14.63 -3.13 -0.25
C ARG A 95 13.91 -2.13 -1.14
N TYR A 96 13.21 -1.17 -0.53
CA TYR A 96 12.51 -0.14 -1.28
C TYR A 96 13.48 0.71 -2.12
N ALA A 97 14.63 1.11 -1.55
CA ALA A 97 15.66 1.85 -2.29
C ALA A 97 16.22 1.07 -3.49
N TYR A 98 16.48 -0.24 -3.35
CA TYR A 98 16.91 -1.07 -4.48
C TYR A 98 15.84 -1.17 -5.56
N PHE A 99 14.58 -1.30 -5.15
CA PHE A 99 13.44 -1.33 -6.07
C PHE A 99 13.29 -0.01 -6.85
N THR A 100 13.34 1.12 -6.16
CA THR A 100 13.22 2.45 -6.79
C THR A 100 14.40 2.73 -7.73
N ASN A 101 15.62 2.37 -7.34
CA ASN A 101 16.81 2.51 -8.18
C ASN A 101 16.76 1.63 -9.44
N CYS A 102 16.23 0.41 -9.33
CA CYS A 102 16.05 -0.47 -10.49
C CYS A 102 15.05 0.13 -11.49
N LEU A 103 13.93 0.66 -11.00
CA LEU A 103 12.91 1.28 -11.83
C LEU A 103 13.38 2.59 -12.44
N SER A 104 14.04 3.46 -11.68
CA SER A 104 14.59 4.72 -12.19
C SER A 104 15.68 4.49 -13.23
N GLY A 105 16.56 3.50 -13.03
CA GLY A 105 17.55 3.09 -14.02
C GLY A 105 16.92 2.53 -15.31
N LYS A 106 15.71 2.00 -15.23
CA LYS A 106 14.89 1.60 -16.40
C LYS A 106 14.09 2.73 -17.02
N GLY A 107 14.18 3.96 -16.51
CA GLY A 107 13.47 5.14 -17.03
C GLY A 107 12.06 5.37 -16.44
N TYR A 108 11.64 4.58 -15.45
CA TYR A 108 10.38 4.79 -14.76
C TYR A 108 10.47 5.97 -13.80
N ARG A 109 9.38 6.72 -13.69
CA ARG A 109 9.22 7.84 -12.76
C ARG A 109 8.09 7.52 -11.79
N GLN A 110 8.32 7.84 -10.53
CA GLN A 110 7.28 7.76 -9.53
C GLN A 110 6.35 8.96 -9.71
N VAL A 111 5.07 8.68 -9.93
CA VAL A 111 4.03 9.68 -9.99
C VAL A 111 3.25 9.59 -8.69
N SER A 112 3.44 10.59 -7.83
CA SER A 112 2.66 10.71 -6.60
C SER A 112 1.19 10.87 -7.00
N GLY A 113 0.35 9.91 -6.63
CA GLY A 113 -1.10 10.11 -6.74
C GLY A 113 -1.50 11.12 -5.68
N ASN A 114 -1.90 12.31 -6.12
CA ASN A 114 -2.44 13.36 -5.28
C ASN A 114 -3.84 12.98 -4.77
#